data_AF-A0A3S1RBQ1-F1
#
_entry.id   AF-A0A3S1RBQ1-F1
#
_cell.length_a   1.000
_cell.length_b   1.000
_cell.length_c   1.000
_cell.angle_alpha   90.00
_cell.angle_beta   90.00
_cell.angle_gamma   90.00
#
_symmetry.space_group_name_H-M   'P 1'
#
loop_
_entity.id
_entity.type
_entity.pdbx_description
1 polymer ?
#
loop_
_entity_poly.entity_id
_entity_poly.type
_entity_poly.pdbx_seq_one_letter_code
_entity_poly.pdbx_strand_id
1 'polypeptide(L)'
;GYVDDIVEGLERYFWRDGISHRGPLNIGNDHEVSVLRIAEFVRSLVPGSRIEHHPPAPQDPTNRRPDLTSARHVLPGWEARTSYQEGIGRTFDWFRQRIAAGTVAAPTA
;
A
#
# COMPACT_ATOMS: atom_id res chain seq x y z
N GLY A 1 3.58 1.62 -0.38
CA GLY A 1 4.41 0.47 -0.01
C GLY A 1 3.50 -0.64 0.44
N TYR A 2 3.93 -1.89 0.32
CA TYR A 2 3.21 -2.99 0.96
C TYR A 2 3.49 -2.97 2.47
N VAL A 3 2.62 -3.58 3.27
CA VAL A 3 2.69 -3.49 4.73
C VAL A 3 4.05 -3.93 5.27
N ASP A 4 4.64 -4.97 4.69
CA ASP A 4 5.97 -5.47 5.07
C ASP A 4 7.06 -4.40 4.89
N ASP A 5 7.06 -3.68 3.76
CA ASP A 5 8.03 -2.61 3.48
C ASP A 5 7.93 -1.49 4.53
N ILE A 6 6.68 -1.15 4.92
CA ILE A 6 6.41 -0.07 5.87
C ILE A 6 6.84 -0.49 7.27
N VAL A 7 6.53 -1.71 7.69
CA VAL A 7 6.96 -2.26 8.98
C VAL A 7 8.48 -2.30 9.04
N GLU A 8 9.15 -2.78 8.00
CA GLU A 8 10.62 -2.76 7.93
C GLU A 8 11.19 -1.34 8.08
N GLY A 9 10.57 -0.35 7.42
CA GLY A 9 10.99 1.06 7.52
C GLY A 9 10.83 1.62 8.94
N LEU A 10 9.72 1.28 9.60
CA LEU A 10 9.47 1.65 10.99
C LEU A 10 10.47 0.97 11.92
N GLU A 11 10.71 -0.34 11.78
CA GLU A 11 11.68 -1.08 12.59
C GLU A 11 13.09 -0.50 12.47
N ARG A 12 13.56 -0.24 11.24
CA ARG A 12 14.86 0.41 11.01
C ARG A 12 14.93 1.79 11.67
N TYR A 13 13.84 2.56 11.65
CA TYR A 13 13.81 3.86 12.30
C TYR A 13 13.80 3.79 13.83
N PHE A 14 13.10 2.82 14.42
CA PHE A 14 13.00 2.68 15.87
C PHE A 14 14.26 2.09 16.50
N TRP A 15 14.91 1.14 15.82
CA TRP A 15 16.02 0.37 16.38
C TRP A 15 17.41 0.88 15.99
N ARG A 16 17.50 1.99 15.25
CA ARG A 16 18.78 2.64 14.95
C ARG A 16 19.41 3.24 16.20
N ASP A 17 20.72 3.16 16.30
CA ASP A 17 21.49 3.88 17.30
C ASP A 17 21.50 5.38 16.99
N GLY A 18 21.23 6.21 18.00
CA GLY A 18 21.25 7.66 17.87
C GLY A 18 20.14 8.21 16.96
N ILE A 19 18.98 8.52 17.56
CA ILE A 19 17.92 9.27 16.87
C ILE A 19 18.37 10.74 16.72
N SER A 20 18.97 11.05 15.57
CA SER A 20 19.40 12.40 15.20
C SER A 20 18.34 13.17 14.41
N HIS A 21 17.40 12.47 13.75
CA HIS A 21 16.33 13.10 12.98
C HIS A 21 15.25 13.61 13.93
N ARG A 22 14.92 14.90 13.82
CA ARG A 22 13.82 15.51 14.57
C ARG A 22 12.74 15.95 13.59
N GLY A 23 11.50 15.57 13.87
CA GLY A 23 10.34 15.94 13.06
C GLY A 23 9.76 14.76 12.28
N PRO A 24 8.74 15.03 11.43
CA PRO A 24 8.06 13.99 10.68
C PRO A 24 9.02 13.32 9.69
N LEU A 25 8.74 12.05 9.41
CA LEU A 25 9.44 11.27 8.40
C LEU A 25 8.40 10.56 7.55
N ASN A 26 8.34 10.90 6.26
CA ASN A 26 7.46 10.21 5.32
C ASN A 26 8.03 8.81 5.05
N ILE A 27 7.25 7.77 5.34
CA ILE A 27 7.55 6.38 5.01
C ILE A 27 6.49 5.92 4.02
N GLY A 28 6.92 5.37 2.89
CA GLY A 28 5.98 4.98 1.84
C GLY A 28 6.66 4.53 0.57
N ASN A 29 5.89 4.57 -0.50
CA ASN A 29 6.34 4.34 -1.87
C ASN A 29 5.99 5.60 -2.68
N ASP A 30 6.94 6.15 -3.44
CA ASP A 30 6.77 7.35 -4.27
C ASP A 30 6.41 7.03 -5.73
N HIS A 31 6.17 5.76 -6.06
CA HIS A 31 5.52 5.33 -7.28
C HIS A 31 4.01 5.61 -7.21
N GLU A 32 3.58 6.60 -7.96
CA GLU A 32 2.17 6.97 -8.09
C GLU A 32 1.44 6.02 -9.05
N VAL A 33 0.22 5.62 -8.68
CA VAL A 33 -0.66 4.77 -9.48
C VAL A 33 -2.10 5.26 -9.34
N SER A 34 -2.85 5.30 -10.44
CA SER A 34 -4.25 5.72 -10.41
C SER A 34 -5.15 4.63 -9.83
N VAL A 35 -6.26 5.04 -9.20
CA VAL A 35 -7.30 4.12 -8.72
C VAL A 35 -7.84 3.26 -9.87
N LEU A 36 -8.02 3.85 -11.06
CA LEU A 36 -8.46 3.10 -12.24
C LEU A 36 -7.48 1.98 -12.61
N ARG A 37 -6.16 2.25 -12.55
CA ARG A 37 -5.15 1.24 -12.87
C ARG A 37 -5.12 0.10 -11.85
N ILE A 38 -5.32 0.42 -10.56
CA ILE A 38 -5.50 -0.58 -9.50
C ILE A 38 -6.76 -1.42 -9.79
N ALA A 39 -7.89 -0.78 -10.11
CA ALA A 39 -9.15 -1.47 -10.39
C ALA A 39 -9.07 -2.39 -11.62
N GLU A 40 -8.40 -1.95 -12.70
CA GLU A 40 -8.11 -2.78 -13.87
C GLU A 40 -7.28 -4.03 -13.51
N PHE A 41 -6.24 -3.85 -12.67
CA PHE A 41 -5.42 -4.97 -12.23
C PHE A 41 -6.22 -5.95 -11.38
N VAL A 42 -7.00 -5.47 -10.40
CA VAL A 42 -7.89 -6.31 -9.59
C VAL A 42 -8.91 -7.05 -10.46
N ARG A 43 -9.52 -6.38 -11.45
CA ARG A 43 -10.43 -7.01 -12.42
C ARG A 43 -9.77 -8.14 -13.20
N SER A 44 -8.49 -8.00 -13.55
CA SER A 44 -7.75 -9.07 -14.23
C SER A 44 -7.56 -10.33 -13.38
N LEU A 45 -7.57 -10.18 -12.04
CA LEU A 45 -7.47 -11.29 -11.08
C LEU A 45 -8.84 -11.93 -10.77
N VAL A 46 -9.94 -11.22 -11.05
CA VAL A 46 -11.31 -11.66 -10.74
C VAL A 46 -12.20 -11.61 -11.99
N PRO A 47 -12.17 -12.66 -12.84
CA PRO A 47 -12.99 -12.72 -14.03
C PRO A 47 -14.48 -12.52 -13.73
N GLY A 48 -15.16 -11.73 -14.56
CA GLY A 48 -16.59 -11.42 -14.39
C GLY A 48 -16.89 -10.18 -13.54
N SER A 49 -15.89 -9.61 -12.86
CA SER A 49 -16.04 -8.33 -12.16
C SER A 49 -16.21 -7.14 -13.12
N ARG A 50 -16.90 -6.10 -12.64
CA ARG A 50 -17.17 -4.84 -13.37
C ARG A 50 -16.55 -3.66 -12.62
N ILE A 51 -16.12 -2.64 -13.36
CA ILE A 51 -15.67 -1.36 -12.80
C ILE A 51 -16.83 -0.39 -12.93
N GLU A 52 -17.27 0.17 -11.80
CA GLU A 52 -18.32 1.18 -11.72
C GLU A 52 -17.71 2.51 -11.27
N HIS A 53 -18.13 3.61 -11.89
CA HIS A 53 -17.64 4.95 -11.58
C HIS A 53 -18.64 5.66 -10.67
N HIS A 54 -18.15 6.16 -9.54
CA HIS A 54 -18.93 6.96 -8.60
C HIS A 54 -18.34 8.37 -8.49
N PRO A 55 -19.13 9.37 -8.08
CA PRO A 55 -18.60 10.68 -7.71
C PRO A 55 -17.51 10.57 -6.64
N PRO A 56 -16.49 11.45 -6.65
CA PRO A 56 -15.44 11.43 -5.64
C PRO A 56 -16.01 11.70 -4.24
N ALA A 57 -15.39 11.13 -3.21
CA ALA A 57 -15.74 11.47 -1.84
C ALA A 57 -15.39 12.95 -1.54
N PRO A 58 -16.17 13.65 -0.70
CA PRO A 58 -15.81 14.98 -0.25
C PRO A 58 -14.41 14.97 0.37
N GLN A 59 -13.55 15.92 -0.02
CA GLN A 59 -12.19 16.08 0.49
C GLN A 59 -11.20 14.96 0.13
N ASP A 60 -11.52 14.11 -0.86
CA ASP A 60 -10.57 13.10 -1.35
C ASP A 60 -9.40 13.79 -2.09
N PRO A 61 -8.14 13.58 -1.68
CA PRO A 61 -6.99 14.10 -2.41
C PRO A 61 -6.90 13.47 -3.80
N THR A 62 -6.65 14.29 -4.82
CA THR A 62 -6.56 13.82 -6.22
C THR A 62 -5.26 13.11 -6.54
N ASN A 63 -4.23 13.32 -5.73
CA ASN A 63 -2.91 12.71 -5.88
C ASN A 63 -2.29 12.37 -4.52
N ARG A 64 -1.45 11.34 -4.51
CA ARG A 64 -0.71 10.93 -3.32
C ARG A 64 0.65 10.38 -3.71
N ARG A 65 1.67 11.19 -3.51
CA ARG A 65 3.08 10.82 -3.72
C ARG A 65 3.94 11.41 -2.60
N PRO A 66 4.35 10.62 -1.60
CA PRO A 66 5.16 11.13 -0.51
C PRO A 66 6.54 11.57 -1.01
N ASP A 67 7.02 12.72 -0.52
CA ASP A 67 8.43 13.07 -0.67
C ASP A 67 9.26 12.23 0.31
N LEU A 68 10.10 11.34 -0.24
CA LEU A 68 10.95 10.41 0.51
C LEU A 68 12.39 10.91 0.67
N THR A 69 12.67 12.19 0.33
CA THR A 69 14.02 12.77 0.43
C THR A 69 14.60 12.57 1.83
N SER A 70 13.87 12.92 2.89
CA SER A 70 14.35 12.72 4.27
C SER A 70 14.53 11.24 4.62
N ALA A 71 13.61 10.36 4.19
CA ALA A 71 13.71 8.93 4.47
C ALA A 71 14.97 8.30 3.88
N ARG A 72 15.35 8.68 2.65
CA ARG A 72 16.58 8.18 1.99
C ARG A 72 17.86 8.57 2.75
N HIS A 73 17.88 9.73 3.39
CA HIS A 73 19.02 10.17 4.20
C HIS A 73 19.01 9.52 5.59
N VAL A 74 17.84 9.43 6.20
CA VAL A 74 17.66 8.95 7.59
C VAL A 74 17.77 7.43 7.69
N LEU A 75 17.34 6.71 6.65
CA LEU A 75 17.31 5.25 6.57
C LEU A 75 18.06 4.81 5.29
N PRO A 76 19.40 4.94 5.25
CA PRO A 76 20.16 4.60 4.07
C PRO A 76 19.95 3.14 3.68
N GLY A 77 19.65 2.91 2.40
CA GLY A 77 19.39 1.57 1.85
C GLY A 77 18.00 1.00 2.15
N TRP A 78 17.11 1.74 2.82
CA TRP A 78 15.69 1.39 2.90
C TRP A 78 14.91 2.04 1.75
N GLU A 79 14.04 1.26 1.13
CA GLU A 79 13.03 1.71 0.16
C GLU A 79 11.87 0.70 0.15
N ALA A 80 10.67 1.14 -0.20
CA ALA A 80 9.56 0.20 -0.40
C ALA A 80 9.72 -0.52 -1.75
N ARG A 81 10.02 -1.82 -1.70
CA ARG A 81 10.37 -2.61 -2.90
C ARG A 81 9.19 -3.38 -3.48
N THR A 82 8.17 -3.63 -2.67
CA THR A 82 7.00 -4.39 -3.12
C THR A 82 6.20 -3.55 -4.11
N SER A 83 6.05 -4.06 -5.33
CA SER A 83 5.21 -3.42 -6.36
C SER A 83 3.74 -3.47 -5.97
N TYR A 84 2.92 -2.56 -6.52
CA TYR A 84 1.47 -2.59 -6.23
C TYR A 84 0.83 -3.89 -6.75
N GLN A 85 1.30 -4.44 -7.87
CA GLN A 85 0.81 -5.70 -8.42
C GLN A 85 1.09 -6.86 -7.47
N GLU A 86 2.31 -6.95 -6.95
CA GLU A 86 2.70 -7.97 -5.98
C GLU A 86 1.91 -7.83 -4.68
N GLY A 87 1.83 -6.61 -4.13
CA GLY A 87 1.07 -6.36 -2.91
C GLY A 87 -0.41 -6.71 -3.04
N ILE A 88 -1.04 -6.37 -4.18
CA ILE A 88 -2.41 -6.77 -4.48
C ILE A 88 -2.53 -8.29 -4.62
N GLY A 89 -1.58 -8.96 -5.28
CA GLY A 89 -1.57 -10.42 -5.40
C GLY A 89 -1.54 -11.12 -4.04
N ARG A 90 -0.62 -10.71 -3.15
CA ARG A 90 -0.54 -11.22 -1.77
C ARG A 90 -1.84 -10.97 -0.99
N THR A 91 -2.42 -9.78 -1.14
CA THR A 91 -3.68 -9.41 -0.49
C THR A 91 -4.85 -10.24 -1.02
N PHE A 92 -4.90 -10.48 -2.32
CA PHE A 92 -5.90 -11.32 -2.99
C PHE A 92 -5.86 -12.76 -2.45
N ASP A 93 -4.67 -13.34 -2.36
CA ASP A 93 -4.48 -14.69 -1.81
C ASP A 93 -4.93 -14.79 -0.35
N TRP A 94 -4.61 -13.78 0.45
CA TRP A 94 -5.06 -13.71 1.84
C TRP A 94 -6.59 -13.69 1.94
N PHE A 95 -7.28 -12.88 1.12
CA PHE A 95 -8.76 -12.85 1.12
C PHE A 95 -9.35 -14.19 0.69
N ARG A 96 -8.79 -14.80 -0.37
CA ARG A 96 -9.21 -16.12 -0.85
C ARG A 96 -9.12 -17.18 0.25
N GLN A 97 -8.03 -17.21 1.00
CA GLN A 97 -7.84 -18.13 2.13
C GLN A 97 -8.85 -17.87 3.26
N ARG A 98 -9.06 -16.61 3.63
CA ARG A 98 -9.98 -16.26 4.74
C ARG A 98 -11.45 -16.50 4.42
N ILE A 99 -11.86 -16.30 3.16
CA ILE A 99 -13.21 -16.63 2.71
C ILE A 99 -13.40 -18.16 2.74
N ALA A 100 -12.42 -18.93 2.25
CA ALA A 100 -12.47 -20.40 2.29
C ALA A 100 -12.53 -20.95 3.73
N ALA A 101 -11.87 -20.28 4.67
CA ALA A 101 -11.89 -20.61 6.10
C ALA A 101 -13.11 -20.05 6.87
N GLY A 102 -14.06 -19.38 6.21
CA GLY A 102 -15.26 -18.80 6.84
C GLY A 102 -14.97 -17.69 7.86
N THR A 103 -13.77 -17.13 7.87
CA THR A 103 -13.28 -16.19 8.89
C THR A 103 -13.42 -14.72 8.47
N VAL A 104 -13.81 -14.48 7.22
CA VAL A 104 -14.24 -13.20 6.69
C VAL A 104 -15.61 -13.42 6.07
N ALA A 105 -16.63 -12.70 6.55
CA ALA A 105 -17.96 -12.77 5.95
C ALA A 105 -17.88 -12.27 4.50
N ALA A 106 -18.49 -13.02 3.57
CA ALA A 106 -18.77 -12.47 2.26
C ALA A 106 -19.63 -11.21 2.46
N PRO A 107 -19.32 -10.08 1.79
CA PRO A 107 -20.14 -8.89 1.91
C PRO A 107 -21.59 -9.25 1.53
N THR A 108 -22.52 -8.95 2.42
CA THR A 108 -23.95 -8.98 2.10
C THR A 108 -24.22 -7.94 1.03
N ALA A 109 -24.78 -8.39 -0.10
CA ALA A 109 -25.16 -7.56 -1.24
C ALA A 109 -26.19 -6.50 -0.85
#